data_AF-A0A6J6MIQ0-F1
#
_entry.id   AF-A0A6J6MIQ0-F1
#
_cell.length_a   1.000
_cell.length_b   1.000
_cell.length_c   1.000
_cell.angle_alpha   90.00
_cell.angle_beta   90.00
_cell.angle_gamma   90.00
#
_symmetry.space_group_name_H-M   'P 1'
#
loop_
_entity.id
_entity.type
_entity.pdbx_description
1 polymer ?
#
loop_
_entity_poly.entity_id
_entity_poly.type
_entity_poly.pdbx_seq_one_letter_code
_entity_poly.pdbx_strand_id
1 'polypeptide(L)' 'MTPDGMPVIGKVPGTSHVYVATGHAMLGVTLAPATAKLLAGLIFSQIDSEHLVNFSLTRF' A
#
# COMPACT_ATOMS: atom_id res chain seq x y z
N MET A 1 -7.84 -3.02 -10.84
CA MET A 1 -6.61 -3.79 -11.15
C MET A 1 -5.60 -2.80 -11.68
N THR A 2 -4.34 -2.88 -11.25
CA THR A 2 -3.24 -2.01 -11.72
C THR A 2 -2.59 -2.59 -12.99
N PRO A 3 -1.79 -1.81 -13.74
CA PRO A 3 -1.11 -2.30 -14.95
C PRO A 3 -0.18 -3.50 -14.73
N ASP A 4 0.43 -3.59 -13.54
CA ASP A 4 1.38 -4.66 -13.16
C ASP A 4 0.72 -5.82 -12.40
N GLY A 5 -0.59 -5.74 -12.14
CA GLY A 5 -1.32 -6.75 -11.36
C GLY A 5 -1.01 -6.78 -9.85
N MET A 6 -0.13 -5.91 -9.35
CA MET A 6 0.21 -5.82 -7.92
C MET A 6 -0.64 -4.77 -7.19
N PRO A 7 -0.97 -4.94 -5.90
CA PRO A 7 -1.70 -3.89 -5.17
C PRO A 7 -0.86 -2.61 -5.03
N VAL A 8 -1.54 -1.48 -4.83
CA VAL A 8 -0.93 -0.21 -4.44
C VAL A 8 -1.19 -0.01 -2.96
N ILE A 9 -0.11 0.05 -2.18
CA ILE A 9 -0.11 0.18 -0.73
C ILE A 9 0.94 1.23 -0.35
N GLY A 10 0.54 2.32 0.28
CA GLY A 10 1.50 3.34 0.69
C GLY A 10 0.90 4.71 0.96
N LYS A 11 1.79 5.67 1.24
CA LYS A 11 1.43 7.07 1.42
C LYS A 11 1.16 7.74 0.08
N VAL A 12 0.19 8.64 0.04
CA VAL A 12 -0.10 9.46 -1.15
C VAL A 12 0.93 10.59 -1.23
N PRO A 13 1.72 10.70 -2.31
CA PRO A 13 2.71 11.77 -2.48
C PRO A 13 2.07 13.16 -2.35
N GLY A 14 2.79 14.10 -1.74
CA GLY A 14 2.31 15.48 -1.54
C GLY A 14 1.30 15.66 -0.39
N THR A 15 1.01 14.62 0.39
CA THR A 15 0.11 14.69 1.55
C THR A 15 0.83 14.30 2.85
N SER A 16 0.33 14.75 4.01
CA SER A 16 0.94 14.42 5.31
C SER A 16 0.43 13.08 5.88
N HIS A 17 -0.87 12.79 5.77
CA HIS A 17 -1.52 11.66 6.45
C HIS A 17 -2.56 10.93 5.59
N VAL A 18 -2.39 10.94 4.27
CA VAL A 18 -3.26 10.17 3.36
C VAL A 18 -2.54 8.92 2.88
N TYR A 19 -3.22 7.78 2.99
CA TYR A 19 -2.70 6.47 2.64
C TYR A 19 -3.68 5.76 1.71
N VAL A 20 -3.17 4.87 0.87
CA VAL A 20 -3.95 4.07 -0.05
C VAL A 20 -3.63 2.59 0.14
N ALA A 21 -4.67 1.76 0.00
CA ALA A 21 -4.58 0.32 -0.16
C ALA A 21 -5.63 -0.09 -1.20
N THR A 22 -5.21 -0.28 -2.46
CA THR A 22 -6.11 -0.61 -3.57
C THR A 22 -5.44 -1.57 -4.54
N GLY A 23 -6.20 -2.02 -5.55
CA GLY A 23 -5.65 -2.82 -6.64
C GLY A 23 -5.54 -4.33 -6.37
N HIS A 24 -6.05 -4.84 -5.23
CA HIS A 24 -6.00 -6.27 -4.86
C HIS A 24 -6.82 -7.22 -5.74
N ALA A 25 -7.43 -6.75 -6.83
CA ALA A 25 -8.25 -7.53 -7.75
C ALA A 25 -9.26 -8.43 -7.01
N MET A 26 -9.30 -9.73 -7.32
CA MET A 26 -10.20 -10.71 -6.67
C MET A 26 -9.69 -11.19 -5.30
N LEU A 27 -8.51 -10.75 -4.86
CA LEU A 27 -7.87 -11.19 -3.62
C LEU A 27 -8.03 -10.19 -2.46
N GLY A 28 -8.89 -9.18 -2.60
CA GLY A 28 -9.05 -8.11 -1.60
C GLY A 28 -9.32 -8.64 -0.19
N VAL A 29 -10.29 -9.56 -0.04
CA VAL A 29 -10.62 -10.14 1.28
C VAL A 29 -9.48 -11.00 1.81
N THR A 30 -8.87 -11.83 0.95
CA THR A 30 -7.76 -12.71 1.31
C THR A 30 -6.53 -11.94 1.79
N LEU A 31 -6.21 -10.82 1.15
CA LEU A 31 -5.02 -10.01 1.43
C LEU A 31 -5.28 -8.85 2.40
N ALA A 32 -6.52 -8.64 2.84
CA ALA A 32 -6.89 -7.55 3.74
C ALA A 32 -6.08 -7.55 5.05
N PRO A 33 -5.91 -8.68 5.78
CA PRO A 33 -5.16 -8.66 7.05
C PRO A 33 -3.67 -8.29 6.87
N ALA A 34 -3.03 -8.83 5.83
CA ALA A 34 -1.63 -8.53 5.53
C ALA A 34 -1.46 -7.05 5.13
N THR A 35 -2.36 -6.54 4.29
CA THR A 35 -2.36 -5.13 3.86
C THR A 35 -2.58 -4.18 5.03
N ALA A 36 -3.52 -4.50 5.92
CA ALA A 36 -3.80 -3.70 7.11
C ALA A 36 -2.58 -3.62 8.03
N LYS A 37 -1.86 -4.74 8.22
CA LYS A 37 -0.62 -4.76 9.02
C LYS A 37 0.46 -3.84 8.44
N LEU A 38 0.66 -3.86 7.11
CA LEU A 38 1.62 -2.99 6.44
C LEU A 38 1.21 -1.51 6.56
N LEU A 39 -0.06 -1.20 6.35
CA LEU A 39 -0.57 0.17 6.41
C LEU A 39 -0.52 0.73 7.84
N ALA A 40 -0.87 -0.06 8.85
CA ALA A 40 -0.73 0.31 10.25
C ALA A 40 0.73 0.57 10.60
N GLY A 41 1.64 -0.28 10.12
CA GLY A 41 3.08 -0.08 10.30
C GLY A 41 3.56 1.25 9.70
N LEU A 42 3.08 1.62 8.51
CA LEU A 42 3.38 2.94 7.92
C LEU A 42 2.79 4.10 8.74
N ILE A 43 1.53 4.00 9.18
CA ILE A 43 0.83 5.05 9.90
C ILE A 43 1.49 5.36 11.24
N PHE A 44 1.93 4.31 11.95
CA PHE A 44 2.58 4.42 13.26
C PHE A 44 4.11 4.49 13.17
N SER A 45 4.67 4.70 11.98
CA SER A 45 6.13 4.81 11.74
C SER A 45 6.93 3.60 12.26
N GLN A 46 6.34 2.40 12.15
CA GLN A 46 6.97 1.11 12.48
C GLN A 46 7.56 0.41 11.25
N ILE A 47 7.17 0.85 10.05
CA ILE A 47 7.66 0.36 8.77
C ILE A 47 7.99 1.59 7.93
N ASP A 48 9.19 1.64 7.36
CA ASP A 48 9.57 2.69 6.42
C ASP A 48 8.99 2.45 5.03
N SER A 49 8.70 3.54 4.31
CA SER A 49 8.14 3.48 2.95
C SER A 49 9.01 2.73 1.94
N GLU A 50 10.33 2.64 2.19
CA GLU A 50 11.25 1.90 1.33
C GLU A 50 10.92 0.40 1.25
N HIS A 51 10.38 -0.18 2.32
CA HIS A 51 9.93 -1.59 2.33
C HIS A 51 8.77 -1.85 1.37
N LEU A 52 8.07 -0.80 0.92
CA LEU A 52 6.89 -0.88 0.08
C LEU A 52 7.12 -0.26 -1.30
N VAL A 53 8.37 -0.08 -1.74
CA VAL A 53 8.69 0.53 -3.05
C VAL A 53 7.97 -0.17 -4.21
N ASN A 54 7.88 -1.51 -4.19
CA ASN A 54 7.17 -2.30 -5.20
C ASN A 54 5.64 -2.20 -5.11
N PHE A 55 5.12 -1.64 -4.03
CA PHE A 55 3.70 -1.37 -3.82
C PHE A 55 3.37 0.14 -3.86
N SER A 56 4.37 1.00 -4.10
CA SER A 56 4.19 2.45 -4.10
C SER A 56 3.21 2.93 -5.18
N LEU A 57 2.58 4.08 -4.94
CA LEU A 57 1.84 4.85 -5.94
C LEU A 57 2.73 5.35 -7.08
N THR A 58 4.01 5.60 -6.78
CA THR A 58 4.99 6.22 -7.70
C THR A 58 5.78 5.21 -8.52
N ARG A 59 5.34 3.94 -8.55
CA ARG A 59 6.03 2.87 -9.29
C ARG A 59 5.62 2.79 -10.76
N PHE A 60 4.69 3.65 -11.17
CA PHE A 60 4.20 3.82 -12.54
C PHE A 60 4.69 5.16 -13.09
#